data_AF-A0A6M0BNX1-F1
#
_entry.id   AF-A0A6M0BNX1-F1
#
_cell.length_a   1.000
_cell.length_b   1.000
_cell.length_c   1.000
_cell.angle_alpha   90.00
_cell.angle_beta   90.00
_cell.angle_gamma   90.00
#
_symmetry.space_group_name_H-M   'P 1'
#
loop_
_entity.id
_entity.type
_entity.pdbx_description
1 polymer ?
#
loop_
_entity_poly.entity_id
_entity_poly.type
_entity_poly.pdbx_seq_one_letter_code
_entity_poly.pdbx_strand_id
1 'polypeptide(L)'
;MNHFIKNGVIFVNDDLDELLVGDQQSLVERYGIIDMGRYYRQLQAYYDYFDPKQMLILVFEEDIAQNSDDSLKKVCEFLDIDSSFDFSKKYKKVHQSTSSPIARYLGTRFPLMRGLINRVDQRLPLQHQKLRPSPSAIQKLYTIYANDNQKLFKLLGREISAWYSKELVGLSS
;
A
#
# COMPACT_ATOMS: atom_id res chain seq x y z
N MET A 1 -6.95 -2.71 -3.00
CA MET A 1 -7.82 -2.19 -4.07
C MET A 1 -7.21 -2.26 -5.47
N ASN A 2 -6.18 -1.47 -5.82
CA ASN A 2 -5.59 -1.45 -7.18
C ASN A 2 -5.17 -2.83 -7.74
N HIS A 3 -4.75 -3.76 -6.87
CA HIS A 3 -4.46 -5.15 -7.26
C HIS A 3 -5.70 -5.91 -7.76
N PHE A 4 -6.83 -5.78 -7.07
CA PHE A 4 -8.10 -6.42 -7.46
C PHE A 4 -8.63 -5.87 -8.79
N ILE A 5 -8.48 -4.55 -9.01
CA ILE A 5 -8.82 -3.89 -10.27
C ILE A 5 -7.91 -4.37 -11.41
N LYS A 6 -6.59 -4.43 -11.16
CA LYS A 6 -5.58 -4.90 -12.12
C LYS A 6 -5.80 -6.34 -12.59
N ASN A 7 -6.39 -7.17 -11.74
CA ASN A 7 -6.68 -8.57 -12.03
C ASN A 7 -8.10 -8.80 -12.57
N GLY A 8 -8.89 -7.73 -12.77
CA GLY A 8 -10.27 -7.82 -13.26
C GLY A 8 -11.25 -8.44 -12.25
N VAL A 9 -10.88 -8.49 -10.97
CA VAL A 9 -11.75 -8.99 -9.88
C VAL A 9 -12.80 -7.94 -9.51
N ILE A 10 -12.44 -6.66 -9.63
CA ILE A 10 -13.33 -5.52 -9.45
C ILE A 10 -13.29 -4.70 -10.74
N PHE A 11 -14.44 -4.57 -11.41
CA PHE A 11 -14.60 -3.68 -12.55
C PHE A 11 -14.95 -2.28 -12.01
N VAL A 12 -13.98 -1.38 -12.03
CA VAL A 12 -14.21 0.02 -11.67
C VAL A 12 -14.38 0.77 -12.97
N ASN A 13 -15.63 1.12 -13.29
CA ASN A 13 -15.96 1.91 -14.47
C ASN A 13 -15.72 3.41 -14.27
N ASP A 14 -15.39 3.86 -13.06
CA ASP A 14 -14.64 5.10 -12.72
C ASP A 14 -14.89 5.54 -11.26
N ASP A 15 -15.90 4.99 -10.59
CA ASP A 15 -16.28 5.45 -9.24
C ASP A 15 -15.65 4.63 -8.11
N LEU A 16 -14.39 4.94 -7.80
CA LEU A 16 -13.68 4.36 -6.65
C LEU A 16 -14.31 4.77 -5.31
N ASP A 17 -14.98 5.92 -5.26
CA ASP A 17 -15.57 6.46 -4.04
C ASP A 17 -16.82 5.67 -3.67
N GLU A 18 -17.69 5.36 -4.64
CA GLU A 18 -18.87 4.52 -4.43
C GLU A 18 -18.51 3.14 -3.87
N LEU A 19 -17.41 2.56 -4.34
CA LEU A 19 -16.94 1.25 -3.87
C LEU A 19 -16.33 1.30 -2.47
N LEU A 20 -15.70 2.41 -2.08
CA LEU A 20 -15.01 2.49 -0.79
C LEU A 20 -15.91 3.03 0.32
N VAL A 21 -16.76 4.01 0.01
CA VAL A 21 -17.52 4.81 1.00
C VAL A 21 -18.94 5.18 0.54
N GLY A 22 -19.41 4.68 -0.60
CA GLY A 22 -20.77 4.89 -1.10
C GLY A 22 -21.62 3.62 -1.06
N ASP A 23 -22.67 3.60 -1.86
CA ASP A 23 -23.73 2.58 -1.79
C ASP A 23 -23.27 1.23 -2.35
N GLN A 24 -22.21 1.25 -3.17
CA GLN A 24 -21.62 0.05 -3.77
C GLN A 24 -20.59 -0.65 -2.88
N GLN A 25 -20.39 -0.19 -1.64
CA GLN A 25 -19.42 -0.79 -0.71
C GLN A 25 -19.67 -2.29 -0.48
N SER A 26 -20.93 -2.72 -0.45
CA SER A 26 -21.31 -4.14 -0.29
C SER A 26 -20.73 -5.06 -1.38
N LEU A 27 -20.47 -4.53 -2.59
CA LEU A 27 -19.88 -5.30 -3.69
C LEU A 27 -18.43 -5.70 -3.43
N VAL A 28 -17.73 -4.91 -2.59
CA VAL A 28 -16.31 -5.11 -2.28
C VAL A 28 -16.05 -5.58 -0.86
N GLU A 29 -17.08 -5.58 -0.01
CA GLU A 29 -17.03 -6.02 1.39
C GLU A 29 -16.49 -7.45 1.52
N ARG A 30 -16.89 -8.35 0.61
CA ARG A 30 -16.38 -9.74 0.56
C ARG A 30 -14.87 -9.86 0.41
N TYR A 31 -14.19 -8.82 -0.05
CA TYR A 31 -12.73 -8.79 -0.19
C TYR A 31 -12.04 -8.17 1.04
N GLY A 32 -12.81 -7.72 2.04
CA GLY A 32 -12.30 -7.19 3.30
C GLY A 32 -11.41 -5.96 3.14
N ILE A 33 -11.57 -5.17 2.06
CA ILE A 33 -10.64 -4.08 1.74
C ILE A 33 -10.52 -3.05 2.88
N ILE A 34 -11.64 -2.73 3.53
CA ILE A 34 -11.66 -1.82 4.67
C ILE A 34 -11.10 -2.50 5.94
N ASP A 35 -11.43 -3.77 6.17
CA ASP A 35 -10.91 -4.51 7.32
C ASP A 35 -9.40 -4.73 7.27
N MET A 36 -8.84 -4.92 6.08
CA MET A 36 -7.39 -5.00 5.86
C MET A 36 -6.65 -3.71 6.22
N GLY A 37 -7.34 -2.57 6.27
CA GLY A 37 -6.76 -1.30 6.74
C GLY A 37 -6.78 -1.14 8.27
N ARG A 38 -7.48 -2.00 9.01
CA ARG A 38 -7.61 -1.93 10.47
C ARG A 38 -6.42 -2.60 11.16
N TYR A 39 -5.27 -1.94 11.10
CA TYR A 39 -4.01 -2.51 11.58
C TYR A 39 -3.99 -2.77 13.08
N TYR A 40 -4.73 -2.02 13.90
CA TYR A 40 -4.79 -2.30 15.33
C TYR A 40 -5.39 -3.70 15.58
N ARG A 41 -6.50 -4.03 14.91
CA ARG A 41 -7.13 -5.36 15.02
C ARG A 41 -6.19 -6.47 14.60
N GLN A 42 -5.44 -6.24 13.52
CA GLN A 42 -4.48 -7.24 13.01
C GLN A 42 -3.34 -7.44 14.00
N LEU A 43 -2.72 -6.37 14.50
CA LEU A 43 -1.63 -6.47 15.47
C LEU A 43 -2.10 -7.07 16.80
N GLN A 44 -3.28 -6.70 17.28
CA GLN A 44 -3.85 -7.27 18.50
C GLN A 44 -3.99 -8.79 18.37
N ALA A 45 -4.49 -9.29 17.23
CA ALA A 45 -4.61 -10.72 16.99
C ALA A 45 -3.26 -11.46 17.03
N TYR A 46 -2.14 -10.82 16.67
CA TYR A 46 -0.81 -11.42 16.85
C TYR A 46 -0.34 -11.32 18.31
N TYR A 47 -0.57 -10.19 18.98
CA TYR A 47 -0.16 -9.98 20.37
C TYR A 47 -0.89 -10.90 21.37
N ASP A 48 -2.04 -11.44 20.99
CA ASP A 48 -2.73 -12.48 21.77
C ASP A 48 -1.91 -13.79 21.86
N TYR A 49 -0.94 -14.00 20.97
CA TYR A 49 -0.13 -15.23 20.90
C TYR A 49 1.38 -15.02 20.98
N PHE A 50 1.89 -13.83 20.62
CA PHE A 50 3.31 -13.52 20.57
C PHE A 50 3.65 -12.35 21.49
N ASP A 51 4.81 -12.40 22.15
CA ASP A 51 5.30 -11.26 22.92
C ASP A 51 5.56 -10.09 21.94
N PRO A 52 5.09 -8.86 22.24
CA PRO A 52 5.35 -7.69 21.41
C PRO A 52 6.84 -7.47 21.07
N LYS A 53 7.77 -7.90 21.92
CA LYS A 53 9.22 -7.84 21.67
C LYS A 53 9.69 -8.73 20.52
N GLN A 54 8.88 -9.72 20.11
CA GLN A 54 9.15 -10.59 18.96
C GLN A 54 8.59 -10.03 17.65
N MET A 55 8.10 -8.78 17.65
CA MET A 55 7.54 -8.12 16.47
C MET A 55 8.14 -6.74 16.27
N LEU A 56 8.83 -6.54 15.14
CA LEU A 56 9.29 -5.23 14.71
C LEU A 56 8.29 -4.62 13.72
N ILE A 57 7.69 -3.49 14.10
CA ILE A 57 6.73 -2.77 13.25
C ILE A 57 7.41 -1.58 12.58
N LEU A 58 7.51 -1.63 11.25
CA LEU A 58 8.07 -0.57 10.42
C LEU A 58 6.97 0.10 9.59
N VAL A 59 6.87 1.41 9.70
CA VAL A 59 5.97 2.26 8.92
C VAL A 59 6.65 2.59 7.60
N PHE A 60 6.01 2.26 6.49
CA PHE A 60 6.65 2.41 5.18
C PHE A 60 7.09 3.85 4.90
N GLU A 61 6.22 4.84 5.12
CA GLU A 61 6.49 6.23 4.80
C GLU A 61 7.62 6.84 5.63
N GLU A 62 7.71 6.46 6.91
CA GLU A 62 8.64 7.06 7.87
C GLU A 62 9.92 6.22 8.01
N ASP A 63 9.78 4.91 8.24
CA ASP A 63 10.91 4.03 8.51
C ASP A 63 11.59 3.56 7.20
N ILE A 64 10.83 3.29 6.13
CA ILE A 64 11.40 2.71 4.90
C ILE A 64 11.71 3.76 3.84
N ALA A 65 10.77 4.67 3.56
CA ALA A 65 10.93 5.64 2.48
C ALA A 65 11.84 6.81 2.88
N GLN A 66 11.76 7.27 4.14
CA GLN A 66 12.55 8.39 4.64
C GLN A 66 13.83 7.94 5.35
N ASN A 67 13.74 6.96 6.26
CA ASN A 67 14.84 6.60 7.18
C ASN A 67 15.40 5.19 6.93
N SER A 68 15.55 4.79 5.66
CA SER A 68 15.89 3.40 5.28
C SER A 68 17.17 2.84 5.90
N ASP A 69 18.23 3.65 6.05
CA ASP A 69 19.51 3.19 6.64
C ASP A 69 19.35 2.81 8.11
N ASP A 70 18.71 3.68 8.90
CA ASP A 70 18.49 3.43 10.32
C ASP A 70 17.51 2.27 10.54
N SER A 71 16.50 2.15 9.69
CA SER A 71 15.56 1.02 9.75
C SER A 71 16.21 -0.32 9.44
N LEU A 72 17.17 -0.36 8.51
CA LEU A 72 17.94 -1.58 8.25
C LEU A 72 18.81 -1.97 9.45
N LYS A 73 19.42 -1.00 10.14
CA LYS A 73 20.13 -1.26 11.40
C LYS A 73 19.20 -1.80 12.48
N LYS A 74 18.02 -1.19 12.66
CA LYS A 74 16.99 -1.68 13.59
C LYS A 74 16.56 -3.11 13.26
N VAL A 75 16.43 -3.45 11.98
CA VAL A 75 16.13 -4.82 11.53
C VAL A 75 17.28 -5.76 11.88
N CYS A 76 18.54 -5.35 11.65
CA CYS A 76 19.70 -6.16 12.03
C CYS A 76 19.73 -6.42 13.54
N GLU A 77 19.56 -5.38 14.36
CA GLU A 77 19.53 -5.48 15.82
C GLU A 77 18.38 -6.37 16.30
N PHE A 78 17.19 -6.22 15.73
CA PHE A 78 16.03 -7.03 16.07
C PHE A 78 16.22 -8.52 15.71
N LEU A 79 16.92 -8.81 14.62
CA LEU A 79 17.24 -10.17 14.19
C LEU A 79 18.53 -10.73 14.83
N ASP A 80 19.19 -9.96 15.71
CA ASP A 80 20.48 -10.29 16.33
C ASP A 80 21.56 -10.64 15.29
N ILE A 81 21.65 -9.83 14.24
CA ILE A 81 22.68 -9.95 13.20
C ILE A 81 23.56 -8.69 13.14
N ASP A 82 24.73 -8.84 12.53
CA ASP A 82 25.69 -7.75 12.36
C ASP A 82 25.07 -6.55 11.62
N SER A 83 25.03 -5.40 12.30
CA SER A 83 24.51 -4.15 11.77
C SER A 83 25.53 -3.37 10.95
N SER A 84 26.78 -3.86 10.85
CA SER A 84 27.84 -3.28 10.02
C SER A 84 27.77 -3.69 8.54
N PHE A 85 26.75 -4.47 8.15
CA PHE A 85 26.55 -4.88 6.77
C PHE A 85 26.46 -3.69 5.80
N ASP A 86 27.15 -3.79 4.66
CA ASP A 86 27.11 -2.75 3.63
C ASP A 86 25.82 -2.82 2.80
N PHE A 87 24.88 -1.93 3.11
CA PHE A 87 23.63 -1.77 2.37
C PHE A 87 23.73 -0.87 1.14
N SER A 88 24.92 -0.47 0.68
CA SER A 88 25.13 0.43 -0.48
C SER A 88 24.36 0.01 -1.74
N LYS A 89 24.18 -1.30 -1.96
CA LYS A 89 23.47 -1.86 -3.13
C LYS A 89 21.94 -1.66 -3.10
N LYS A 90 21.35 -1.21 -1.99
CA LYS A 90 19.88 -1.07 -1.85
C LYS A 90 19.26 -0.06 -2.83
N TYR A 91 20.03 0.94 -3.25
CA TYR A 91 19.57 1.97 -4.19
C TYR A 91 19.46 1.45 -5.63
N LYS A 92 20.00 0.26 -5.92
CA LYS A 92 19.91 -0.35 -7.25
C LYS A 92 18.53 -0.97 -7.45
N LYS A 93 17.68 -0.30 -8.23
CA LYS A 93 16.40 -0.85 -8.66
C LYS A 93 16.61 -2.07 -9.57
N VAL A 94 16.37 -3.28 -9.05
CA VAL A 94 16.54 -4.54 -9.79
C VAL A 94 15.34 -4.87 -10.68
N HIS A 95 14.12 -4.53 -10.24
CA HIS A 95 12.89 -4.81 -10.98
C HIS A 95 12.23 -3.52 -11.48
N GLN A 96 12.15 -3.37 -12.80
CA GLN A 96 11.32 -2.36 -13.46
C GLN A 96 10.14 -3.07 -14.12
N SER A 97 8.94 -2.88 -13.59
CA SER A 97 7.71 -3.30 -14.28
C SER A 97 7.50 -2.38 -15.48
N THR A 98 7.96 -2.79 -16.66
CA THR A 98 7.85 -2.03 -17.90
C THR A 98 6.57 -2.30 -18.69
N SER A 99 5.73 -3.25 -18.25
CA SER A 99 4.53 -3.66 -18.99
C SER A 99 3.25 -2.97 -18.49
N SER A 100 2.51 -2.33 -19.41
CA SER A 100 1.17 -1.79 -19.22
C SER A 100 0.12 -2.90 -19.04
N PRO A 101 -1.12 -2.56 -18.61
CA PRO A 101 -2.18 -3.55 -18.49
C PRO A 101 -2.61 -4.13 -19.84
N ILE A 102 -2.64 -3.32 -20.90
CA ILE A 102 -2.98 -3.75 -22.25
C ILE A 102 -1.95 -4.76 -22.74
N ALA A 103 -0.67 -4.50 -22.52
CA ALA A 103 0.39 -5.43 -22.91
C ALA A 103 0.31 -6.76 -22.16
N ARG A 104 -0.05 -6.73 -20.87
CA ARG A 104 -0.27 -7.97 -20.09
C ARG A 104 -1.50 -8.74 -20.57
N TYR A 105 -2.60 -8.06 -20.83
CA TYR A 105 -3.84 -8.66 -21.34
C TYR A 105 -3.61 -9.28 -22.73
N LEU A 106 -3.11 -8.51 -23.68
CA LEU A 106 -2.83 -8.97 -25.04
C LEU A 106 -1.75 -10.06 -25.05
N GLY A 107 -0.72 -9.94 -24.21
CA GLY A 107 0.33 -10.95 -24.09
C GLY A 107 -0.18 -12.28 -23.54
N THR A 108 -1.25 -12.26 -22.73
CA THR A 108 -1.92 -13.48 -22.25
C THR A 108 -2.81 -14.09 -23.34
N ARG A 109 -3.51 -13.26 -24.12
CA ARG A 109 -4.41 -13.70 -25.20
C ARG A 109 -3.67 -14.17 -26.46
N PHE A 110 -2.53 -13.53 -26.77
CA PHE A 110 -1.73 -13.75 -27.97
C PHE A 110 -0.26 -14.02 -27.62
N PRO A 111 0.07 -15.20 -27.05
CA PRO A 111 1.41 -15.48 -26.51
C PRO A 111 2.51 -15.42 -27.59
N LEU A 112 2.20 -15.80 -28.83
CA LEU A 112 3.11 -15.72 -29.97
C LEU A 112 3.53 -14.29 -30.32
N MET A 113 2.70 -13.29 -30.01
CA MET A 113 2.97 -11.87 -30.31
C MET A 113 3.54 -11.11 -29.10
N ARG A 114 3.79 -11.77 -27.96
CA ARG A 114 4.17 -11.14 -26.70
C ARG A 114 5.40 -10.25 -26.80
N GLY A 115 6.40 -10.64 -27.59
CA GLY A 115 7.61 -9.85 -27.82
C GLY A 115 7.39 -8.56 -28.61
N LEU A 116 6.39 -8.52 -29.48
CA LEU A 116 6.01 -7.31 -30.23
C LEU A 116 5.13 -6.40 -29.37
N ILE A 117 4.17 -6.99 -28.67
CA ILE A 117 3.29 -6.31 -27.71
C ILE A 117 4.13 -5.54 -26.68
N ASN A 118 5.11 -6.19 -26.05
CA ASN A 118 6.00 -5.54 -25.08
C ASN A 118 6.86 -4.42 -25.68
N ARG A 119 7.28 -4.55 -26.96
CA ARG A 119 8.09 -3.53 -27.64
C ARG A 119 7.30 -2.26 -27.95
N VAL A 120 6.05 -2.42 -28.39
CA VAL A 120 5.13 -1.30 -28.62
C VAL A 120 4.79 -0.64 -27.29
N ASP A 121 4.53 -1.46 -26.28
CA ASP A 121 4.17 -1.00 -24.95
C ASP A 121 5.25 -0.15 -24.27
N GLN A 122 6.52 -0.57 -24.37
CA GLN A 122 7.65 0.20 -23.85
C GLN A 122 7.85 1.56 -24.55
N ARG A 123 7.27 1.76 -25.74
CA ARG A 123 7.32 3.02 -26.49
C ARG A 123 6.12 3.92 -26.20
N LEU A 124 5.07 3.40 -25.57
CA LEU A 124 3.89 4.16 -25.20
C LEU A 124 3.99 4.54 -23.71
N PRO A 125 3.74 5.81 -23.34
CA PRO A 125 3.70 6.21 -21.94
C PRO A 125 2.38 5.78 -21.27
N LEU A 126 1.93 4.55 -21.50
CA LEU A 126 0.76 3.95 -20.86
C LEU A 126 1.14 3.47 -19.45
N GLN A 127 1.63 4.40 -18.63
CA GLN A 127 1.79 4.15 -17.21
C GLN A 127 0.42 4.10 -16.57
N HIS A 128 0.22 3.14 -15.66
CA HIS A 128 -1.03 3.04 -14.91
C HIS A 128 -1.14 4.32 -14.06
N GLN A 129 -2.13 5.16 -14.30
CA GLN A 129 -2.54 6.12 -13.29
C GLN A 129 -3.11 5.31 -12.12
N LYS A 130 -2.53 5.49 -10.93
CA LYS A 130 -3.13 4.91 -9.72
C LYS A 130 -4.46 5.61 -9.54
N LEU A 131 -5.57 4.87 -9.60
CA LEU A 131 -6.86 5.40 -9.19
C LEU A 131 -6.73 5.87 -7.74
N ARG A 132 -7.13 7.11 -7.50
CA ARG A 132 -7.13 7.75 -6.18
C ARG A 132 -8.57 8.14 -5.84
N PRO A 133 -9.04 7.86 -4.62
CA PRO A 133 -10.36 8.32 -4.19
C PRO A 133 -10.38 9.85 -4.13
N SER A 134 -11.56 10.46 -4.19
CA SER A 134 -11.69 11.91 -4.03
C SER A 134 -11.32 12.36 -2.60
N PRO A 135 -11.03 13.65 -2.39
CA PRO A 135 -10.77 14.19 -1.05
C PRO A 135 -11.93 13.94 -0.06
N SER A 136 -13.18 13.97 -0.53
CA SER A 136 -14.35 13.72 0.32
C SER A 136 -14.43 12.26 0.78
N ALA A 137 -14.12 11.32 -0.12
CA ALA A 137 -14.03 9.91 0.20
C ALA A 137 -12.86 9.62 1.15
N ILE A 138 -11.71 10.25 0.92
CA ILE A 138 -10.56 10.19 1.84
C ILE A 138 -10.97 10.66 3.24
N GLN A 139 -11.69 11.77 3.37
CA GLN A 139 -12.16 12.26 4.67
C GLN A 139 -13.07 11.25 5.38
N LYS A 140 -14.02 10.63 4.64
CA LYS A 140 -14.86 9.56 5.19
C LYS A 140 -14.02 8.36 5.65
N LEU A 141 -13.00 7.97 4.89
CA LEU A 141 -12.08 6.90 5.29
C LEU A 141 -11.34 7.24 6.59
N TYR A 142 -10.86 8.48 6.76
CA TYR A 142 -10.26 8.89 8.03
C TYR A 142 -11.25 8.74 9.20
N THR A 143 -12.51 9.14 9.02
CA THR A 143 -13.54 8.94 10.05
C THR A 143 -13.74 7.47 10.37
N ILE A 144 -13.79 6.60 9.36
CA ILE A 144 -13.93 5.14 9.52
C ILE A 144 -12.76 4.54 10.32
N TYR A 145 -11.52 4.98 10.05
CA TYR A 145 -10.32 4.47 10.72
C TYR A 145 -9.95 5.21 12.01
N ALA A 146 -10.57 6.35 12.34
CA ALA A 146 -10.15 7.21 13.45
C ALA A 146 -10.00 6.46 14.79
N ASN A 147 -10.99 5.64 15.14
CA ASN A 147 -10.95 4.86 16.38
C ASN A 147 -9.83 3.80 16.36
N ASP A 148 -9.65 3.12 15.23
CA ASP A 148 -8.64 2.07 15.07
C ASP A 148 -7.23 2.67 15.10
N ASN A 149 -7.01 3.78 14.38
CA ASN A 149 -5.76 4.53 14.36
C ASN A 149 -5.40 5.06 15.74
N GLN A 150 -6.36 5.59 16.51
CA GLN A 150 -6.09 6.04 17.87
C GLN A 150 -5.60 4.89 18.77
N LYS A 151 -6.20 3.70 18.65
CA LYS A 151 -5.75 2.51 19.38
C LYS A 151 -4.40 2.01 18.88
N LEU A 152 -4.17 2.04 17.57
CA LEU A 152 -2.91 1.69 16.94
C LEU A 152 -1.77 2.58 17.46
N PHE A 153 -1.94 3.90 17.46
CA PHE A 153 -0.90 4.83 17.91
C PHE A 153 -0.56 4.65 19.38
N LYS A 154 -1.57 4.38 20.22
CA LYS A 154 -1.35 4.00 21.63
C LYS A 154 -0.58 2.68 21.74
N LEU A 155 -0.91 1.67 20.94
CA LEU A 155 -0.22 0.39 20.91
C LEU A 155 1.24 0.52 20.44
N LEU A 156 1.50 1.37 19.44
CA LEU A 156 2.84 1.61 18.92
C LEU A 156 3.66 2.58 19.78
N GLY A 157 3.02 3.33 20.68
CA GLY A 157 3.66 4.38 21.47
C GLY A 157 4.13 5.59 20.63
N ARG A 158 3.66 5.72 19.39
CA ARG A 158 3.96 6.82 18.48
C ARG A 158 2.80 7.12 17.54
N GLU A 159 2.68 8.38 17.14
CA GLU A 159 1.79 8.78 16.05
C GLU A 159 2.50 8.67 14.70
N ILE A 160 1.73 8.46 13.64
CA ILE A 160 2.25 8.36 12.27
C ILE A 160 1.80 9.59 11.49
N SER A 161 2.69 10.57 11.40
CA SER A 161 2.42 11.87 10.78
C SER A 161 2.18 11.75 9.27
N ALA A 162 2.88 10.82 8.63
CA ALA A 162 2.82 10.61 7.19
C ALA A 162 1.43 10.14 6.70
N TRP A 163 0.60 9.62 7.59
CA TRP A 163 -0.74 9.15 7.26
C TRP A 163 -1.77 10.26 7.20
N TYR A 164 -1.44 11.48 7.64
CA TYR A 164 -2.30 12.64 7.44
C TYR A 164 -1.96 13.28 6.10
N SER A 165 -2.94 13.37 5.21
CA SER A 165 -2.72 13.97 3.89
C SER A 165 -2.41 15.46 4.04
N LYS A 166 -1.35 15.92 3.36
CA LYS A 166 -1.00 17.35 3.28
C LYS A 166 -2.15 18.21 2.76
N GLU A 167 -3.03 17.62 1.95
CA GLU A 167 -4.21 18.27 1.38
C GLU A 167 -5.31 18.55 2.42
N LEU A 168 -5.43 17.76 3.48
CA LEU A 168 -6.41 18.00 4.56
C LEU A 168 -5.89 18.99 5.60
N VAL A 169 -4.57 19.02 5.84
CA VAL A 169 -3.93 19.99 6.73
C VAL A 169 -4.07 21.43 6.21
N GLY A 170 -4.20 21.61 4.89
CA GLY A 170 -4.45 22.92 4.26
C GLY A 170 -5.92 23.37 4.26
N LEU A 171 -6.87 22.54 4.71
CA LEU A 171 -8.30 22.85 4.76
C LEU A 171 -8.81 23.10 6.20
N SER A 172 -7.94 22.98 7.20
CA SER A 172 -8.23 23.27 8.61
C SER A 172 -7.48 24.51 9.12
N SER A 173 -7.21 25.49 8.25
CA SER A 173 -6.69 26.82 8.62
C SER A 173 -7.75 27.89 8.42
#